data_AF-A0A804HID7-F1
#
_entry.id   AF-A0A804HID7-F1
#
_cell.length_a   1.000
_cell.length_b   1.000
_cell.length_c   1.000
_cell.angle_alpha   90.00
_cell.angle_beta   90.00
_cell.angle_gamma   90.00
#
_symmetry.space_group_name_H-M   'P 1'
#
loop_
_entity.id
_entity.type
_entity.pdbx_description
1 polymer ?
#
loop_
_entity_poly.entity_id
_entity_poly.type
_entity_poly.pdbx_seq_one_letter_code
_entity_poly.pdbx_strand_id
1 'polypeptide(L)'
;MAKFRRRTCIILALFILFIFSLMMGLKMLRPNTATFGAPFGLDLLPELHQRTIHLGKNFDFQKSDRINSETNTKNLKSVEITMKPSKASELNLDELPPLNNYLHVFYYSWYGNPQFDGKYIHWNHPVLEHWDPRIAKNYPQGRHNPPDDIGSSFYPELGSYSSRDPSVIETHMRQMRSASIGVLALSWYPPDVNDENGEPTDNLVPTILDKAHKYNLKIWKSSGLLQVQDEDWQCSSYVLCL
;
A
#
# COMPACT_ATOMS: atom_id res chain seq x y z
N MET A 1 -27.57 63.76 3.66
CA MET A 1 -26.85 62.46 3.73
C MET A 1 -27.01 61.53 2.51
N ALA A 2 -27.81 61.86 1.47
CA ALA A 2 -27.99 60.97 0.30
C ALA A 2 -26.90 61.07 -0.80
N LYS A 3 -26.18 62.20 -0.90
CA LYS A 3 -25.13 62.41 -1.92
C LYS A 3 -23.83 61.63 -1.64
N PHE A 4 -23.52 61.36 -0.37
CA PHE A 4 -22.29 60.66 0.03
C PHE A 4 -22.38 59.16 -0.32
N ARG A 5 -23.52 58.51 -0.01
CA ARG A 5 -23.80 57.12 -0.40
C ARG A 5 -23.73 56.89 -1.90
N ARG A 6 -24.21 57.83 -2.73
CA ARG A 6 -24.17 57.68 -4.19
C ARG A 6 -22.74 57.69 -4.74
N ARG A 7 -21.84 58.50 -4.18
CA ARG A 7 -20.43 58.54 -4.59
C ARG A 7 -19.69 57.27 -4.18
N THR A 8 -19.93 56.78 -2.95
CA THR A 8 -19.35 55.51 -2.49
C THR A 8 -19.84 54.31 -3.30
N CYS A 9 -21.13 54.27 -3.67
CA CYS A 9 -21.66 53.21 -4.53
C CYS A 9 -21.07 53.25 -5.95
N ILE A 10 -20.83 54.43 -6.51
CA ILE A 10 -20.19 54.56 -7.84
C ILE A 10 -18.74 54.07 -7.78
N ILE A 11 -17.98 54.42 -6.73
CA ILE A 11 -16.61 53.96 -6.55
C ILE A 11 -16.57 52.44 -6.37
N LEU A 12 -17.48 51.88 -5.57
CA LEU A 12 -17.58 50.43 -5.36
C LEU A 12 -17.91 49.69 -6.67
N ALA A 13 -18.84 50.23 -7.46
CA ALA A 13 -19.21 49.65 -8.75
C ALA A 13 -18.03 49.66 -9.75
N LEU A 14 -17.27 50.76 -9.80
CA LEU A 14 -16.07 50.84 -10.63
C LEU A 14 -14.99 49.86 -10.17
N PHE A 15 -14.82 49.68 -8.87
CA PHE A 15 -13.87 48.72 -8.31
C PHE A 15 -14.25 47.27 -8.66
N ILE A 16 -15.54 46.91 -8.53
CA ILE A 16 -16.05 45.59 -8.91
C ILE A 16 -15.83 45.34 -10.41
N LEU A 17 -16.14 46.31 -11.26
CA LEU A 17 -15.91 46.20 -12.71
C LEU A 17 -14.42 46.04 -13.06
N PHE A 18 -13.53 46.71 -12.33
CA PHE A 18 -12.09 46.56 -12.49
C PHE A 18 -11.63 45.13 -12.15
N ILE A 19 -12.08 44.57 -11.02
CA ILE A 19 -11.76 43.19 -10.63
C ILE A 19 -12.28 42.19 -11.67
N PHE A 20 -13.52 42.36 -12.17
CA PHE A 20 -14.07 41.50 -13.22
C PHE A 20 -13.27 41.57 -14.52
N SER A 21 -12.84 42.77 -14.93
CA SER A 21 -11.99 42.97 -16.10
C SER A 21 -10.63 42.28 -15.92
N LEU A 22 -10.03 42.38 -14.73
CA LEU A 22 -8.78 41.70 -14.41
C LEU A 22 -8.94 40.17 -14.47
N MET A 23 -10.01 39.62 -13.87
CA MET A 23 -10.31 38.18 -13.92
C MET A 23 -10.53 37.69 -15.35
N MET A 24 -11.22 38.46 -16.19
CA MET A 24 -11.39 38.15 -17.61
C MET A 24 -10.06 38.22 -18.37
N GLY A 25 -9.22 39.22 -18.10
CA GLY A 25 -7.88 39.36 -18.69
C GLY A 25 -6.95 38.20 -18.31
N LEU A 26 -6.90 37.81 -17.03
CA LEU A 26 -6.16 36.63 -16.57
C LEU A 26 -6.70 35.33 -17.19
N LYS A 27 -8.02 35.23 -17.39
CA LYS A 27 -8.63 34.07 -18.06
C LYS A 27 -8.27 34.00 -19.54
N MET A 28 -8.04 35.14 -20.21
CA MET A 28 -7.58 35.20 -21.61
C MET A 28 -6.08 34.90 -21.79
N LEU A 29 -5.28 35.02 -20.71
CA LEU A 29 -3.86 34.66 -20.71
C LEU A 29 -3.61 33.16 -20.47
N ARG A 30 -4.66 32.38 -20.14
CA ARG A 30 -4.57 30.92 -20.06
C ARG A 30 -4.88 30.33 -21.45
N PRO A 31 -3.91 29.67 -22.12
CA PRO A 31 -4.19 29.00 -23.38
C PRO A 31 -5.27 27.93 -23.17
N ASN A 32 -6.34 28.00 -23.95
CA ASN A 32 -7.37 26.98 -24.01
C ASN A 32 -6.84 25.74 -24.75
N THR A 33 -6.05 24.92 -24.08
CA THR A 33 -5.80 23.53 -24.48
C THR A 33 -5.83 22.62 -23.26
N ALA A 34 -7.02 22.15 -22.92
CA ALA A 34 -7.31 20.80 -22.42
C ALA A 34 -8.76 20.79 -21.94
N THR A 35 -9.64 20.30 -22.82
CA THR A 35 -11.03 19.95 -22.56
C THR A 35 -11.09 18.99 -21.37
N PHE A 36 -11.44 19.49 -20.19
CA PHE A 36 -11.85 18.63 -19.08
C PHE A 36 -13.28 18.19 -19.36
N GLY A 37 -13.41 16.97 -19.87
CA GLY A 37 -14.70 16.33 -20.14
C GLY A 37 -15.55 16.21 -18.88
N ALA A 38 -16.86 16.26 -19.09
CA ALA A 38 -17.93 16.17 -18.11
C ALA A 38 -17.85 14.91 -17.22
N PRO A 39 -18.52 14.92 -16.04
CA PRO A 39 -18.41 13.87 -15.04
C PRO A 39 -19.27 12.64 -15.44
N PHE A 40 -18.85 11.47 -14.99
CA PHE A 40 -19.54 10.18 -15.15
C PHE A 40 -19.55 9.61 -16.57
N GLY A 41 -18.47 8.90 -16.92
CA GLY A 41 -18.43 7.96 -18.04
C GLY A 41 -19.01 6.60 -17.65
N LEU A 42 -20.34 6.50 -17.64
CA LEU A 42 -21.04 5.26 -17.97
C LEU A 42 -21.02 5.17 -19.52
N ASP A 43 -20.13 4.35 -20.10
CA ASP A 43 -20.25 3.72 -21.43
C ASP A 43 -18.90 3.24 -22.01
N LEU A 44 -18.13 2.45 -21.25
CA LEU A 44 -17.01 1.67 -21.81
C LEU A 44 -16.98 0.26 -21.20
N LEU A 45 -18.04 -0.50 -21.45
CA LEU A 45 -18.04 -1.96 -21.40
C LEU A 45 -18.09 -2.47 -22.85
N PRO A 46 -17.02 -3.05 -23.41
CA PRO A 46 -17.14 -4.00 -24.49
C PRO A 46 -17.37 -5.39 -23.87
N GLU A 47 -18.59 -5.87 -24.09
CA GLU A 47 -19.10 -7.24 -23.98
C GLU A 47 -18.02 -8.33 -24.01
N LEU A 48 -17.80 -8.96 -22.85
CA LEU A 48 -17.12 -10.24 -22.72
C LEU A 48 -18.15 -11.35 -22.45
N HIS A 49 -18.99 -11.66 -23.43
CA HIS A 49 -19.75 -12.91 -23.44
C HIS A 49 -20.11 -13.30 -24.88
N GLN A 50 -19.28 -14.14 -25.51
CA GLN A 50 -19.66 -15.45 -26.08
C GLN A 50 -18.52 -16.00 -26.95
N ARG A 51 -17.51 -16.59 -26.32
CA ARG A 51 -16.63 -17.57 -26.98
C ARG A 51 -16.41 -18.77 -26.07
N THR A 52 -17.53 -19.38 -25.69
CA THR A 52 -17.56 -20.75 -25.18
C THR A 52 -17.93 -21.65 -26.34
N ILE A 53 -16.95 -22.04 -27.14
CA ILE A 53 -17.07 -23.22 -28.01
C ILE A 53 -15.75 -23.99 -27.93
N HIS A 54 -15.91 -25.29 -27.65
CA HIS A 54 -14.95 -26.38 -27.75
C HIS A 54 -13.95 -26.60 -26.60
N LEU A 55 -14.44 -27.18 -25.50
CA LEU A 55 -13.71 -28.29 -24.89
C LEU A 55 -14.69 -29.38 -24.46
N GLY A 56 -14.45 -30.57 -25.01
CA GLY A 56 -15.43 -31.65 -25.14
C GLY A 56 -15.79 -32.34 -23.82
N LYS A 57 -17.06 -32.72 -23.75
CA LYS A 57 -17.58 -33.82 -22.95
C LYS A 57 -16.68 -35.06 -23.11
N ASN A 58 -16.08 -35.51 -22.02
CA ASN A 58 -15.79 -36.92 -21.79
C ASN A 58 -16.40 -37.27 -20.44
N PHE A 59 -17.65 -37.75 -20.48
CA PHE A 59 -18.19 -38.62 -19.46
C PHE A 59 -18.03 -40.02 -20.02
N ASP A 60 -17.15 -40.82 -19.43
CA ASP A 60 -17.35 -42.26 -19.40
C ASP A 60 -17.00 -42.78 -18.01
N PHE A 61 -18.05 -43.30 -17.39
CA PHE A 61 -18.09 -43.91 -16.09
C PHE A 61 -17.92 -45.41 -16.34
N GLN A 62 -16.78 -46.00 -15.99
CA GLN A 62 -16.69 -47.45 -15.89
C GLN A 62 -16.07 -47.87 -14.56
N LYS A 63 -16.99 -48.19 -13.66
CA LYS A 63 -16.79 -48.94 -12.43
C LYS A 63 -16.68 -50.42 -12.79
N SER A 64 -15.60 -51.09 -12.37
CA SER A 64 -15.59 -52.55 -12.22
C SER A 64 -14.99 -52.91 -10.86
N ASP A 65 -15.84 -53.45 -10.00
CA ASP A 65 -15.52 -54.06 -8.72
C ASP A 65 -15.01 -55.52 -8.88
N ARG A 66 -14.38 -56.02 -7.81
CA ARG A 66 -14.12 -57.44 -7.39
C ARG A 66 -12.72 -57.99 -7.70
N ILE A 67 -11.78 -57.99 -6.73
CA ILE A 67 -11.59 -58.82 -5.49
C ILE A 67 -11.03 -60.23 -5.78
N ASN A 68 -9.87 -60.53 -5.14
CA ASN A 68 -9.34 -61.80 -4.58
C ASN A 68 -7.85 -61.94 -4.98
N SER A 69 -6.88 -62.39 -4.20
CA SER A 69 -6.76 -62.98 -2.86
C SER A 69 -5.24 -63.01 -2.52
N GLU A 70 -4.93 -63.23 -1.24
CA GLU A 70 -3.69 -63.86 -0.73
C GLU A 70 -2.37 -63.09 -0.56
N THR A 71 -2.15 -62.72 0.71
CA THR A 71 -1.03 -63.16 1.57
C THR A 71 0.38 -63.28 0.96
N ASN A 72 1.26 -62.34 1.33
CA ASN A 72 2.64 -62.72 1.64
C ASN A 72 3.30 -61.75 2.63
N THR A 73 3.41 -62.23 3.85
CA THR A 73 4.31 -61.74 4.90
C THR A 73 5.75 -61.91 4.42
N LYS A 74 6.51 -60.80 4.30
CA LYS A 74 7.97 -60.67 4.48
C LYS A 74 8.48 -59.47 3.68
N ASN A 75 8.76 -58.36 4.37
CA ASN A 75 10.07 -57.70 4.36
C ASN A 75 9.93 -56.31 4.97
N LEU A 76 10.24 -56.26 6.26
CA LEU A 76 10.68 -55.07 6.94
C LEU A 76 12.05 -54.71 6.35
N LYS A 77 12.08 -53.80 5.37
CA LYS A 77 13.30 -53.09 4.98
C LYS A 77 12.99 -51.60 5.01
N SER A 78 13.66 -50.96 5.97
CA SER A 78 13.91 -49.52 6.07
C SER A 78 14.05 -48.88 4.69
N VAL A 79 12.98 -48.22 4.23
CA VAL A 79 13.11 -47.21 3.18
C VAL A 79 13.54 -45.96 3.92
N GLU A 80 14.83 -45.70 3.87
CA GLU A 80 15.43 -44.41 4.14
C GLU A 80 14.76 -43.42 3.19
N ILE A 81 13.72 -42.75 3.68
CA ILE A 81 13.13 -41.60 3.00
C ILE A 81 14.17 -40.50 3.17
N THR A 82 15.13 -40.43 2.24
CA THR A 82 15.89 -39.21 2.02
C THR A 82 14.88 -38.16 1.56
N MET A 83 14.24 -37.48 2.52
CA MET A 83 13.56 -36.23 2.28
C MET A 83 14.62 -35.23 1.87
N LYS A 84 14.87 -35.18 0.56
CA LYS A 84 15.57 -34.09 -0.09
C LYS A 84 14.83 -32.82 0.34
N PRO A 85 15.49 -31.83 0.98
CA PRO A 85 14.82 -30.61 1.35
C PRO A 85 14.26 -29.99 0.07
N SER A 86 12.97 -29.69 0.07
CA SER A 86 12.36 -28.92 -1.02
C SER A 86 13.12 -27.60 -1.09
N LYS A 87 13.96 -27.47 -2.11
CA LYS A 87 14.63 -26.23 -2.47
C LYS A 87 13.53 -25.19 -2.61
N ALA A 88 13.43 -24.26 -1.66
CA ALA A 88 12.59 -23.08 -1.81
C ALA A 88 12.94 -22.50 -3.17
N SER A 89 11.94 -22.41 -4.05
CA SER A 89 12.10 -21.93 -5.41
C SER A 89 12.77 -20.56 -5.36
N GLU A 90 14.07 -20.52 -5.66
CA GLU A 90 14.78 -19.28 -5.93
C GLU A 90 13.99 -18.62 -7.05
N LEU A 91 13.38 -17.46 -6.76
CA LEU A 91 12.63 -16.70 -7.75
C LEU A 91 13.55 -16.47 -8.94
N ASN A 92 13.14 -16.96 -10.10
CA ASN A 92 13.87 -16.74 -11.33
C ASN A 92 13.67 -15.26 -11.70
N LEU A 93 14.61 -14.44 -11.26
CA LEU A 93 14.55 -12.98 -11.38
C LEU A 93 14.36 -12.53 -12.85
N ASP A 94 14.76 -13.37 -13.79
CA ASP A 94 14.69 -13.15 -15.24
C ASP A 94 13.27 -13.33 -15.83
N GLU A 95 12.35 -13.98 -15.12
CA GLU A 95 10.95 -14.15 -15.55
C GLU A 95 10.02 -13.03 -15.03
N LEU A 96 10.51 -12.19 -14.13
CA LEU A 96 9.72 -11.11 -13.54
C LEU A 96 9.67 -9.88 -14.46
N PRO A 97 8.57 -9.11 -14.43
CA PRO A 97 8.45 -7.92 -15.27
C PRO A 97 9.59 -6.92 -14.97
N PRO A 98 10.02 -6.13 -15.97
CA PRO A 98 11.08 -5.15 -15.78
C PRO A 98 10.66 -4.10 -14.76
N LEU A 99 11.59 -3.70 -13.90
CA LEU A 99 11.35 -2.68 -12.89
C LEU A 99 11.20 -1.29 -13.53
N ASN A 100 10.21 -0.53 -13.08
CA ASN A 100 10.05 0.87 -13.46
C ASN A 100 10.74 1.79 -12.45
N ASN A 101 11.92 2.32 -12.81
CA ASN A 101 12.70 3.22 -11.97
C ASN A 101 12.08 4.62 -11.79
N TYR A 102 11.02 4.95 -12.55
CA TYR A 102 10.26 6.18 -12.37
C TYR A 102 9.05 5.99 -11.43
N LEU A 103 8.76 4.75 -11.04
CA LEU A 103 7.71 4.44 -10.08
C LEU A 103 8.31 4.26 -8.68
N HIS A 104 7.84 5.11 -7.76
CA HIS A 104 8.28 5.16 -6.37
C HIS A 104 7.12 4.76 -5.47
N VAL A 105 7.40 3.99 -4.41
CA VAL A 105 6.40 3.61 -3.40
C VAL A 105 6.87 4.03 -2.01
N PHE A 106 5.99 4.65 -1.22
CA PHE A 106 6.29 4.96 0.17
C PHE A 106 6.35 3.69 1.01
N TYR A 107 7.41 3.53 1.79
CA TYR A 107 7.68 2.35 2.59
C TYR A 107 7.98 2.72 4.04
N TYR A 108 7.30 2.06 4.98
CA TYR A 108 7.42 2.31 6.42
C TYR A 108 8.07 1.12 7.11
N SER A 109 9.12 1.37 7.89
CA SER A 109 9.92 0.34 8.58
C SER A 109 9.72 0.35 10.11
N TRP A 110 8.55 0.82 10.56
CA TRP A 110 8.28 1.13 11.97
C TRP A 110 7.46 0.07 12.73
N TYR A 111 7.07 -1.03 12.09
CA TYR A 111 6.24 -2.05 12.72
C TYR A 111 7.08 -3.00 13.56
N GLY A 112 6.58 -3.42 14.71
CA GLY A 112 7.29 -4.33 15.60
C GLY A 112 6.37 -5.29 16.35
N ASN A 113 6.90 -6.44 16.76
CA ASN A 113 6.16 -7.47 17.47
C ASN A 113 6.95 -8.09 18.63
N PRO A 114 6.31 -8.82 19.56
CA PRO A 114 6.99 -9.38 20.72
C PRO A 114 8.16 -10.32 20.40
N GLN A 115 8.13 -10.99 19.26
CA GLN A 115 9.15 -11.97 18.87
C GLN A 115 10.49 -11.32 18.48
N PHE A 116 10.45 -10.21 17.73
CA PHE A 116 11.65 -9.54 17.23
C PHE A 116 11.99 -8.24 17.99
N ASP A 117 10.99 -7.59 18.58
CA ASP A 117 11.11 -6.27 19.19
C ASP A 117 10.79 -6.27 20.70
N GLY A 118 10.36 -7.42 21.25
CA GLY A 118 9.98 -7.57 22.66
C GLY A 118 8.62 -6.95 23.03
N LYS A 119 8.03 -6.15 22.15
CA LYS A 119 6.69 -5.55 22.30
C LYS A 119 6.08 -5.25 20.92
N TYR A 120 4.77 -5.02 20.88
CA TYR A 120 4.15 -4.46 19.70
C TYR A 120 4.51 -2.98 19.54
N ILE A 121 4.84 -2.57 18.32
CA ILE A 121 5.15 -1.19 17.91
C ILE A 121 4.33 -0.89 16.66
N HIS A 122 3.70 0.29 16.63
CA HIS A 122 2.74 0.74 15.60
C HIS A 122 1.46 -0.10 15.45
N TRP A 123 1.49 -1.43 15.59
CA TRP A 123 0.26 -2.24 15.57
C TRP A 123 -0.69 -1.92 16.72
N ASN A 124 -0.14 -1.64 17.89
CA ASN A 124 -0.87 -1.24 19.09
C ASN A 124 -1.04 0.29 19.16
N HIS A 125 -1.28 0.96 18.02
CA HIS A 125 -1.40 2.42 17.96
C HIS A 125 -2.49 2.93 18.91
N PRO A 126 -2.33 4.10 19.55
CA PRO A 126 -3.43 4.73 20.28
C PRO A 126 -4.49 5.24 19.32
N VAL A 127 -5.76 5.19 19.73
CA VAL A 127 -6.82 5.93 19.03
C VAL A 127 -6.56 7.41 19.25
N LEU A 128 -6.39 8.17 18.17
CA LEU A 128 -6.11 9.60 18.26
C LEU A 128 -7.34 10.35 18.75
N GLU A 129 -7.14 11.19 19.77
CA GLU A 129 -8.21 12.02 20.31
C GLU A 129 -8.61 13.11 19.30
N HIS A 130 -9.91 13.32 19.17
CA HIS A 130 -10.42 14.47 18.44
C HIS A 130 -10.02 15.76 19.17
N TRP A 131 -9.58 16.79 18.43
CA TRP A 131 -9.09 18.05 18.98
C TRP A 131 -10.10 18.78 19.90
N ASP A 132 -11.40 18.61 19.67
CA ASP A 132 -12.48 19.05 20.57
C ASP A 132 -12.80 17.96 21.61
N PRO A 133 -12.55 18.18 22.92
CA PRO A 133 -12.81 17.20 23.97
C PRO A 133 -14.28 16.78 24.10
N ARG A 134 -15.21 17.65 23.68
CA ARG A 134 -16.66 17.36 23.73
C ARG A 134 -17.05 16.31 22.69
N ILE A 135 -16.27 16.19 21.63
CA ILE A 135 -16.43 15.19 20.58
C ILE A 135 -15.62 13.93 20.94
N ALA A 136 -14.39 14.09 21.43
CA ALA A 136 -13.50 12.98 21.80
C ALA A 136 -14.16 11.96 22.74
N LYS A 137 -14.91 12.44 23.74
CA LYS A 137 -15.64 11.59 24.71
C LYS A 137 -16.63 10.60 24.09
N ASN A 138 -17.08 10.83 22.86
CA ASN A 138 -18.05 9.97 22.17
C ASN A 138 -17.38 8.87 21.34
N TYR A 139 -16.05 8.88 21.21
CA TYR A 139 -15.28 7.91 20.43
C TYR A 139 -14.47 6.97 21.33
N PRO A 140 -14.13 5.76 20.85
CA PRO A 140 -13.24 4.85 21.56
C PRO A 140 -11.93 5.52 21.96
N GLN A 141 -11.43 5.14 23.13
CA GLN A 141 -10.19 5.66 23.70
C GLN A 141 -9.27 4.49 24.04
N GLY A 142 -7.96 4.75 24.12
CA GLY A 142 -6.96 3.75 24.46
C GLY A 142 -6.15 3.28 23.27
N ARG A 143 -5.57 2.09 23.38
CA ARG A 143 -4.69 1.49 22.37
C ARG A 143 -5.29 0.20 21.85
N HIS A 144 -5.02 -0.09 20.59
CA HIS A 144 -5.31 -1.40 20.01
C HIS A 144 -4.52 -2.52 20.71
N ASN A 145 -5.08 -3.73 20.77
CA ASN A 145 -4.47 -4.90 21.40
C ASN A 145 -4.17 -6.06 20.41
N PRO A 146 -3.01 -6.02 19.72
CA PRO A 146 -2.62 -7.05 18.75
C PRO A 146 -2.43 -8.43 19.41
N PRO A 147 -2.60 -9.55 18.66
CA PRO A 147 -2.58 -9.60 17.20
C PRO A 147 -3.95 -9.40 16.54
N ASP A 148 -5.07 -9.61 17.24
CA ASP A 148 -6.40 -9.61 16.61
C ASP A 148 -6.98 -8.19 16.47
N ASP A 149 -6.65 -7.28 17.39
CA ASP A 149 -7.05 -5.88 17.36
C ASP A 149 -5.83 -4.99 17.05
N ILE A 150 -5.72 -4.54 15.79
CA ILE A 150 -4.61 -3.71 15.31
C ILE A 150 -5.10 -2.32 14.89
N GLY A 151 -4.20 -1.33 14.94
CA GLY A 151 -4.44 0.05 14.49
C GLY A 151 -4.53 0.20 12.96
N SER A 152 -5.39 -0.60 12.33
CA SER A 152 -5.63 -0.59 10.89
C SER A 152 -7.05 -1.07 10.60
N SER A 153 -7.68 -0.48 9.59
CA SER A 153 -8.97 -0.97 9.06
C SER A 153 -8.83 -2.23 8.21
N PHE A 154 -7.60 -2.58 7.82
CA PHE A 154 -7.26 -3.78 7.04
C PHE A 154 -6.29 -4.67 7.82
N TYR A 155 -6.31 -5.98 7.56
CA TYR A 155 -5.40 -6.93 8.19
C TYR A 155 -4.37 -7.44 7.18
N PRO A 156 -3.05 -7.27 7.42
CA PRO A 156 -2.02 -7.76 6.51
C PRO A 156 -2.01 -9.29 6.40
N GLU A 157 -1.67 -9.82 5.23
CA GLU A 157 -1.49 -11.28 5.06
C GLU A 157 -0.35 -11.82 5.95
N LEU A 158 0.69 -11.00 6.18
CA LEU A 158 1.81 -11.29 7.08
C LEU A 158 1.46 -11.11 8.57
N GLY A 159 0.21 -10.75 8.91
CA GLY A 159 -0.24 -10.49 10.27
C GLY A 159 0.43 -9.27 10.90
N SER A 160 0.45 -9.21 12.24
CA SER A 160 1.15 -8.18 13.01
C SER A 160 2.68 -8.43 13.01
N TYR A 161 3.29 -8.26 11.84
CA TYR A 161 4.69 -8.57 11.55
C TYR A 161 5.68 -7.59 12.22
N SER A 162 6.97 -7.94 12.23
CA SER A 162 8.04 -7.00 12.59
C SER A 162 8.76 -6.52 11.33
N SER A 163 8.99 -5.22 11.22
CA SER A 163 9.86 -4.62 10.19
C SER A 163 11.33 -4.99 10.38
N ARG A 164 11.72 -5.57 11.52
CA ARG A 164 13.06 -6.09 11.78
C ARG A 164 13.25 -7.53 11.30
N ASP A 165 12.17 -8.25 11.01
CA ASP A 165 12.23 -9.62 10.53
C ASP A 165 12.77 -9.65 9.08
N PRO A 166 13.94 -10.27 8.82
CA PRO A 166 14.51 -10.32 7.48
C PRO A 166 13.63 -11.05 6.45
N SER A 167 12.75 -11.96 6.91
CA SER A 167 11.82 -12.71 6.05
C SER A 167 10.66 -11.84 5.56
N VAL A 168 10.21 -10.91 6.41
CA VAL A 168 9.19 -9.90 6.09
C VAL A 168 9.73 -8.91 5.09
N ILE A 169 10.92 -8.33 5.35
CA ILE A 169 11.59 -7.41 4.41
C ILE A 169 11.75 -8.08 3.05
N GLU A 170 12.20 -9.34 3.05
CA GLU A 170 12.37 -10.10 1.81
C GLU A 170 11.06 -10.32 1.07
N THR A 171 9.96 -10.59 1.77
CA THR A 171 8.63 -10.71 1.17
C THR A 171 8.16 -9.39 0.56
N HIS A 172 8.35 -8.27 1.25
CA HIS A 172 8.03 -6.94 0.70
C HIS A 172 8.82 -6.63 -0.58
N MET A 173 10.11 -6.98 -0.65
CA MET A 173 10.91 -6.81 -1.87
C MET A 173 10.37 -7.63 -3.04
N ARG A 174 9.89 -8.85 -2.78
CA ARG A 174 9.24 -9.68 -3.81
C ARG A 174 7.94 -9.07 -4.30
N GLN A 175 7.12 -8.57 -3.39
CA GLN A 175 5.84 -7.96 -3.75
C GLN A 175 6.06 -6.68 -4.58
N MET A 176 6.99 -5.81 -4.18
CA MET A 176 7.38 -4.63 -4.97
C MET A 176 7.88 -5.00 -6.37
N ARG A 177 8.69 -6.07 -6.47
CA ARG A 177 9.17 -6.58 -7.76
C ARG A 177 8.04 -7.12 -8.62
N SER A 178 7.10 -7.85 -8.04
CA SER A 178 5.91 -8.35 -8.76
C SER A 178 5.00 -7.22 -9.24
N ALA A 179 5.01 -6.08 -8.55
CA ALA A 179 4.32 -4.85 -8.91
C ALA A 179 5.12 -3.95 -9.89
N SER A 180 6.29 -4.38 -10.37
CA SER A 180 7.17 -3.62 -11.26
C SER A 180 7.64 -2.26 -10.69
N ILE A 181 7.70 -2.12 -9.37
CA ILE A 181 8.14 -0.90 -8.68
C ILE A 181 9.67 -0.91 -8.58
N GLY A 182 10.35 0.12 -9.10
CA GLY A 182 11.82 0.17 -9.09
C GLY A 182 12.45 0.89 -7.89
N VAL A 183 11.69 1.74 -7.19
CA VAL A 183 12.22 2.57 -6.10
C VAL A 183 11.31 2.51 -4.87
N LEU A 184 11.90 2.20 -3.72
CA LEU A 184 11.22 2.36 -2.43
C LEU A 184 11.65 3.66 -1.73
N ALA A 185 10.68 4.50 -1.43
CA ALA A 185 10.80 5.73 -0.69
C ALA A 185 10.66 5.44 0.81
N LEU A 186 11.80 5.16 1.47
CA LEU A 186 11.85 4.77 2.87
C LEU A 186 11.57 6.00 3.75
N SER A 187 10.49 5.93 4.55
CA SER A 187 10.25 6.88 5.65
C SER A 187 11.40 6.77 6.65
N TRP A 188 12.13 7.87 6.84
CA TRP A 188 13.37 7.88 7.59
C TRP A 188 13.41 9.05 8.57
N TYR A 189 13.76 8.72 9.82
CA TYR A 189 14.15 9.66 10.85
C TYR A 189 15.65 9.54 11.12
N PRO A 190 16.32 10.63 11.57
CA PRO A 190 17.70 10.56 12.01
C PRO A 190 17.93 9.49 13.10
N PRO A 191 19.17 9.02 13.28
CA PRO A 191 19.52 8.11 14.37
C PRO A 191 19.04 8.67 15.72
N ASP A 192 18.57 7.78 16.59
CA ASP A 192 18.03 8.10 17.92
C ASP A 192 16.80 9.01 17.93
N VAL A 193 16.17 9.21 16.76
CA VAL A 193 14.89 9.92 16.59
C VAL A 193 13.85 8.96 16.04
N ASN A 194 12.62 9.08 16.53
CA ASN A 194 11.47 8.28 16.10
C ASN A 194 10.21 9.14 16.08
N ASP A 195 9.16 8.61 15.44
CA ASP A 195 7.83 9.18 15.54
C ASP A 195 7.25 8.98 16.96
N GLU A 196 6.19 9.72 17.29
CA GLU A 196 5.59 9.72 18.63
C GLU A 196 5.12 8.34 19.13
N ASN A 197 4.86 7.40 18.20
CA ASN A 197 4.32 6.07 18.50
C ASN A 197 5.27 4.92 18.14
N GLY A 198 6.50 5.22 17.72
CA GLY A 198 7.48 4.25 17.23
C GLY A 198 8.76 4.17 18.06
N GLU A 199 9.76 3.54 17.47
CA GLU A 199 11.14 3.39 17.98
C GLU A 199 12.12 3.75 16.86
N PRO A 200 13.40 4.06 17.16
CA PRO A 200 14.37 4.42 16.13
C PRO A 200 14.56 3.31 15.07
N THR A 201 14.42 3.69 13.80
CA THR A 201 14.43 2.76 12.64
C THR A 201 15.70 2.83 11.79
N ASP A 202 16.59 3.80 12.03
CA ASP A 202 17.81 3.98 11.21
C ASP A 202 18.70 2.72 11.18
N ASN A 203 18.75 1.96 12.28
CA ASN A 203 19.49 0.71 12.37
C ASN A 203 18.97 -0.41 11.44
N LEU A 204 17.76 -0.27 10.87
CA LEU A 204 17.21 -1.21 9.88
C LEU A 204 17.61 -0.86 8.45
N VAL A 205 18.08 0.36 8.20
CA VAL A 205 18.42 0.85 6.86
C VAL A 205 19.45 -0.04 6.17
N PRO A 206 20.55 -0.51 6.82
CA PRO A 206 21.50 -1.41 6.17
C PRO A 206 20.87 -2.73 5.70
N THR A 207 20.05 -3.37 6.55
CA THR A 207 19.36 -4.62 6.20
C THR A 207 18.38 -4.42 5.04
N ILE A 208 17.66 -3.30 5.03
CA ILE A 208 16.74 -2.95 3.94
C ILE A 208 17.50 -2.71 2.63
N LEU A 209 18.67 -2.04 2.68
CA LEU A 209 19.57 -1.86 1.53
C LEU A 209 20.05 -3.18 0.95
N ASP A 210 20.51 -4.10 1.80
CA ASP A 210 21.00 -5.42 1.37
C ASP A 210 19.89 -6.23 0.69
N LYS A 211 18.67 -6.22 1.25
CA LYS A 211 17.51 -6.90 0.67
C LYS A 211 17.05 -6.22 -0.62
N ALA A 212 17.01 -4.89 -0.68
CA ALA A 212 16.66 -4.17 -1.91
C ALA A 212 17.66 -4.49 -3.03
N HIS A 213 18.96 -4.50 -2.71
CA HIS A 213 20.01 -4.85 -3.66
C HIS A 213 19.85 -6.27 -4.21
N LYS A 214 19.54 -7.25 -3.35
CA LYS A 214 19.24 -8.65 -3.76
C LYS A 214 18.12 -8.74 -4.81
N TYR A 215 17.14 -7.83 -4.76
CA TYR A 215 16.00 -7.80 -5.69
C TYR A 215 16.12 -6.74 -6.79
N ASN A 216 17.29 -6.10 -6.94
CA ASN A 216 17.56 -5.01 -7.90
C ASN A 216 16.67 -3.76 -7.72
N LEU A 217 16.20 -3.52 -6.50
CA LEU A 217 15.41 -2.35 -6.12
C LEU A 217 16.33 -1.21 -5.63
N LYS A 218 15.91 0.03 -5.89
CA LYS A 218 16.59 1.23 -5.39
C LYS A 218 15.88 1.78 -4.16
N ILE A 219 16.62 2.49 -3.31
CA ILE A 219 16.10 3.16 -2.13
C ILE A 219 16.31 4.66 -2.26
N TRP A 220 15.27 5.41 -1.93
CA TRP A 220 15.34 6.84 -1.66
C TRP A 220 14.93 7.09 -0.21
N LYS A 221 15.67 7.92 0.51
CA LYS A 221 15.31 8.31 1.89
C LYS A 221 14.34 9.49 1.83
N SER A 222 13.13 9.29 2.33
CA SER A 222 12.14 10.33 2.54
C SER A 222 12.24 10.82 3.98
N SER A 223 12.47 12.13 4.19
CA SER A 223 12.45 12.69 5.54
C SER A 223 11.06 12.50 6.17
N GLY A 224 11.00 12.01 7.41
CA GLY A 224 9.75 11.75 8.15
C GLY A 224 8.81 12.95 8.31
N LEU A 225 9.30 14.17 8.02
CA LEU A 225 8.49 15.40 7.95
C LEU A 225 7.55 15.46 6.73
N LEU A 226 7.67 14.54 5.77
CA LEU A 226 6.77 14.45 4.62
C LEU A 226 5.45 13.73 4.94
N GLN A 227 5.13 13.48 6.22
CA GLN A 227 3.76 13.18 6.61
C GLN A 227 2.88 14.40 6.32
N VAL A 228 2.27 14.38 5.13
CA VAL A 228 1.13 15.17 4.64
C VAL A 228 0.56 16.14 5.67
N GLN A 229 1.13 17.34 5.71
CA GLN A 229 0.56 18.51 6.39
C GLN A 229 -0.13 19.47 5.39
N ASP A 230 -0.21 19.10 4.11
CA ASP A 230 -0.89 19.89 3.09
C ASP A 230 -2.13 19.15 2.58
N GLU A 231 -3.31 19.65 2.93
CA GLU A 231 -4.64 19.18 2.45
C GLU A 231 -4.89 19.39 0.95
N ASP A 232 -3.88 19.74 0.14
CA ASP A 232 -4.06 20.09 -1.28
C ASP A 232 -3.42 19.13 -2.29
N TRP A 233 -2.89 17.98 -1.84
CA TRP A 233 -2.46 16.92 -2.75
C TRP A 233 -3.50 15.79 -2.80
N GLN A 234 -4.38 15.85 -3.79
CA GLN A 234 -5.15 14.69 -4.28
C GLN A 234 -4.20 13.65 -4.92
N CYS A 235 -3.36 13.03 -4.11
CA CYS A 235 -2.86 11.69 -4.40
C CYS A 235 -3.77 10.74 -3.63
N SER A 236 -4.57 9.97 -4.35
CA SER A 236 -5.32 8.86 -3.77
C SER A 236 -4.31 7.89 -3.14
N SER A 237 -4.07 8.04 -1.84
CA SER A 237 -3.22 7.18 -1.05
C SER A 237 -3.88 5.81 -0.93
N TYR A 238 -3.67 4.97 -1.93
CA TYR A 238 -3.71 3.54 -1.70
C TYR A 238 -2.47 3.21 -0.88
N VAL A 239 -2.63 3.12 0.44
CA VAL A 239 -1.69 2.38 1.27
C VAL A 239 -1.75 0.95 0.75
N LEU A 240 -0.79 0.60 -0.10
CA LEU A 240 -0.59 -0.77 -0.52
C LEU A 240 0.01 -1.51 0.68
N CYS A 241 -0.87 -2.00 1.55
CA CYS A 241 -0.53 -3.06 2.49
C CYS A 241 -0.41 -4.32 1.61
N LEU A 242 0.80 -4.52 1.06
CA LEU A 242 1.19 -5.80 0.46
C LEU A 242 1.57 -6.77 1.57
#